data_AF-A0A225NK74-F1
#
_entry.id   AF-A0A225NK74-F1
#
_cell.length_a   1.000
_cell.length_b   1.000
_cell.length_c   1.000
_cell.angle_alpha   90.00
_cell.angle_beta   90.00
_cell.angle_gamma   90.00
#
_symmetry.space_group_name_H-M   'P 1'
#
loop_
_entity.id
_entity.type
_entity.pdbx_description
1 polymer ?
#
loop_
_entity_poly.entity_id
_entity_poly.type
_entity_poly.pdbx_seq_one_letter_code
_entity_poly.pdbx_strand_id
1 'polypeptide(L)'
;MRVTSTPLRLGSFGADFITGTSFNDYVFGFFGNDRIELTGGVNRVFAGRGDDTISVLDPQSTNILFTGRGNDVIEITDTFSSNTVVRDFEIGADRIDVSALGITSIEGITVLQQSGSVMILADGHELTLDYVTRGQITAGDFIFAEEPPEPVVVVDFEELENAPTELDPVNHSDPLPEGYLGYTWTDFWLMETDEFADYFPDHSFVPQSGDNVIYGYITGNPGISRDTNFGIDSLYIGSA
;
A
#
# COMPACT_ATOMS: atom_id res chain seq x y z
N MET A 1 1.38 17.81 -51.80
CA MET A 1 1.73 16.55 -51.11
C MET A 1 2.36 16.93 -49.78
N ARG A 2 1.60 16.91 -48.70
CA ARG A 2 2.12 17.19 -47.36
C ARG A 2 2.74 15.88 -46.87
N VAL A 3 4.07 15.78 -46.91
CA VAL A 3 4.76 14.65 -46.30
C VAL A 3 4.61 14.85 -44.80
N THR A 4 3.65 14.18 -44.17
CA THR A 4 3.57 14.15 -42.71
C THR A 4 4.71 13.25 -42.24
N SER A 5 5.85 13.86 -41.90
CA SER A 5 6.93 13.13 -41.23
C SER A 5 6.39 12.63 -39.89
N THR A 6 6.42 11.32 -39.67
CA THR A 6 6.27 10.76 -38.33
C THR A 6 7.38 11.35 -37.46
N PRO A 7 7.06 12.06 -36.36
CA PRO A 7 8.08 12.57 -35.46
C PRO A 7 9.06 11.49 -35.02
N LEU A 8 10.33 11.87 -34.94
CA LEU A 8 11.42 11.03 -34.44
C LEU A 8 11.93 11.66 -33.15
N ARG A 9 11.91 10.90 -32.06
CA ARG A 9 12.44 11.26 -30.74
C ARG A 9 13.69 10.45 -30.48
N LEU A 10 14.78 11.12 -30.15
CA LEU A 10 16.09 10.51 -29.92
C LEU A 10 16.59 10.95 -28.55
N GLY A 11 16.99 9.99 -27.72
CA GLY A 11 17.83 10.19 -26.54
C GLY A 11 19.30 10.24 -26.91
N SER A 12 20.15 9.93 -25.94
CA SER A 12 21.59 10.13 -25.95
C SER A 12 22.32 8.89 -25.40
N PHE A 13 23.51 9.07 -24.81
CA PHE A 13 24.20 7.98 -24.13
C PHE A 13 24.07 8.04 -22.61
N GLY A 14 23.32 9.01 -22.08
CA GLY A 14 23.04 9.18 -20.67
C GLY A 14 21.54 9.19 -20.43
N ALA A 15 21.14 9.34 -19.15
CA ALA A 15 19.73 9.38 -18.79
C ALA A 15 19.01 10.56 -19.43
N ASP A 16 17.97 10.27 -20.20
CA ASP A 16 17.13 11.25 -20.89
C ASP A 16 15.68 11.24 -20.38
N PHE A 17 15.01 12.38 -20.56
CA PHE A 17 13.57 12.48 -20.43
C PHE A 17 12.97 12.74 -21.81
N ILE A 18 12.23 11.78 -22.34
CA ILE A 18 11.75 11.78 -23.73
C ILE A 18 10.23 11.79 -23.73
N THR A 19 9.65 12.86 -24.27
CA THR A 19 8.18 12.96 -24.43
C THR A 19 7.79 12.79 -25.90
N GLY A 20 6.79 11.95 -26.14
CA GLY A 20 6.12 11.77 -27.43
C GLY A 20 5.35 13.02 -27.88
N THR A 21 4.63 12.91 -28.98
CA THR A 21 3.66 13.91 -29.46
C THR A 21 2.26 13.31 -29.46
N SER A 22 1.26 14.11 -29.83
CA SER A 22 -0.08 13.62 -30.14
C SER A 22 -0.18 12.92 -31.51
N PHE A 23 0.95 12.64 -32.17
CA PHE A 23 1.04 12.00 -33.48
C PHE A 23 1.82 10.69 -33.36
N ASN A 24 2.01 9.98 -34.47
CA ASN A 24 2.76 8.73 -34.49
C ASN A 24 4.26 8.98 -34.30
N ASP A 25 4.81 8.67 -33.14
CA ASP A 25 6.24 8.82 -32.85
C ASP A 25 7.03 7.52 -33.08
N TYR A 26 8.26 7.68 -33.56
CA TYR A 26 9.33 6.72 -33.34
C TYR A 26 10.23 7.25 -32.22
N VAL A 27 10.44 6.46 -31.18
CA VAL A 27 11.25 6.83 -30.02
C VAL A 27 12.44 5.88 -29.89
N PHE A 28 13.63 6.44 -29.74
CA PHE A 28 14.87 5.71 -29.47
C PHE A 28 15.58 6.36 -28.27
N GLY A 29 15.64 5.69 -27.10
CA GLY A 29 16.35 6.19 -25.92
C GLY A 29 17.87 6.02 -26.02
N PHE A 30 18.30 4.88 -26.58
CA PHE A 30 19.68 4.44 -26.77
C PHE A 30 20.36 3.88 -25.51
N PHE A 31 21.15 4.68 -24.78
CA PHE A 31 21.80 4.23 -23.55
C PHE A 31 21.52 5.22 -22.45
N GLY A 32 21.46 4.73 -21.20
CA GLY A 32 21.09 5.54 -20.06
C GLY A 32 19.88 4.94 -19.39
N ASN A 33 19.52 5.46 -18.23
CA ASN A 33 18.27 5.09 -17.56
C ASN A 33 17.26 6.17 -17.95
N ASP A 34 16.48 5.90 -18.99
CA ASP A 34 15.63 6.89 -19.63
C ASP A 34 14.22 6.88 -19.03
N ARG A 35 13.58 8.04 -19.01
CA ARG A 35 12.14 8.16 -18.74
C ARG A 35 11.43 8.56 -20.02
N ILE A 36 10.55 7.69 -20.50
CA ILE A 36 9.85 7.84 -21.78
C ILE A 36 8.35 7.99 -21.53
N GLU A 37 7.80 9.13 -21.90
CA GLU A 37 6.38 9.43 -21.77
C GLU A 37 5.72 9.49 -23.15
N LEU A 38 4.85 8.53 -23.42
CA LEU A 38 4.08 8.46 -24.66
C LEU A 38 2.73 9.15 -24.49
N THR A 39 2.38 9.92 -25.51
CA THR A 39 1.06 10.51 -25.65
C THR A 39 0.38 9.94 -26.90
N GLY A 40 -0.77 10.47 -27.31
CA GLY A 40 -1.63 9.95 -28.38
C GLY A 40 -0.94 9.52 -29.68
N GLY A 41 -1.70 8.85 -30.55
CA GLY A 41 -1.18 8.33 -31.82
C GLY A 41 -0.64 6.90 -31.72
N VAL A 42 0.03 6.45 -32.78
CA VAL A 42 0.60 5.10 -32.89
C VAL A 42 2.11 5.15 -32.75
N ASN A 43 2.61 4.69 -31.61
CA ASN A 43 4.01 4.86 -31.23
C ASN A 43 4.80 3.55 -31.36
N ARG A 44 6.09 3.68 -31.72
CA ARG A 44 7.07 2.60 -31.70
C ARG A 44 8.26 3.05 -30.86
N VAL A 45 8.50 2.35 -29.76
CA VAL A 45 9.52 2.72 -28.78
C VAL A 45 10.60 1.65 -28.72
N PHE A 46 11.84 2.11 -28.72
CA PHE A 46 13.03 1.33 -28.41
C PHE A 46 13.76 2.08 -27.29
N ALA A 47 13.54 1.69 -26.03
CA ALA A 47 14.11 2.43 -24.90
C ALA A 47 15.63 2.26 -24.88
N GLY A 48 16.11 1.02 -24.90
CA GLY A 48 17.47 0.72 -25.33
C GLY A 48 18.24 -0.03 -24.26
N ARG A 49 19.25 0.60 -23.65
CA ARG A 49 20.12 -0.05 -22.69
C ARG A 49 20.28 0.80 -21.44
N GLY A 50 19.99 0.20 -20.29
CA GLY A 50 19.91 0.85 -19.00
C GLY A 50 18.56 0.51 -18.37
N ASP A 51 18.31 0.96 -17.14
CA ASP A 51 17.05 0.70 -16.47
C ASP A 51 16.05 1.80 -16.84
N ASP A 52 15.20 1.54 -17.82
CA ASP A 52 14.31 2.52 -18.43
C ASP A 52 12.91 2.49 -17.77
N THR A 53 12.21 3.62 -17.76
CA THR A 53 10.83 3.73 -17.29
C THR A 53 9.94 4.29 -18.41
N ILE A 54 8.88 3.56 -18.76
CA ILE A 54 7.97 3.91 -19.85
C ILE A 54 6.56 4.14 -19.31
N SER A 55 6.04 5.35 -19.49
CA SER A 55 4.68 5.75 -19.13
C SER A 55 3.85 6.00 -20.38
N VAL A 56 2.70 5.33 -20.49
CA VAL A 56 1.71 5.58 -21.55
C VAL A 56 0.58 6.43 -20.96
N LEU A 57 0.45 7.68 -21.42
CA LEU A 57 -0.38 8.71 -20.77
C LEU A 57 -1.64 9.11 -21.55
N ASP A 58 -1.98 8.37 -22.61
CA ASP A 58 -3.18 8.61 -23.41
C ASP A 58 -3.89 7.28 -23.70
N PRO A 59 -5.11 7.05 -23.15
CA PRO A 59 -5.87 5.82 -23.36
C PRO A 59 -6.22 5.52 -24.82
N GLN A 60 -6.17 6.53 -25.71
CA GLN A 60 -6.49 6.39 -27.12
C GLN A 60 -5.26 6.08 -28.00
N SER A 61 -4.05 6.09 -27.42
CA SER A 61 -2.82 5.74 -28.14
C SER A 61 -2.77 4.25 -28.49
N THR A 62 -1.90 3.86 -29.41
CA THR A 62 -1.54 2.45 -29.67
C THR A 62 -0.03 2.33 -29.66
N ASN A 63 0.52 1.43 -28.86
CA ASN A 63 1.95 1.44 -28.58
C ASN A 63 2.56 0.06 -28.80
N ILE A 64 3.70 0.02 -29.49
CA ILE A 64 4.58 -1.15 -29.55
C ILE A 64 5.88 -0.77 -28.84
N LEU A 65 6.17 -1.46 -27.75
CA LEU A 65 7.29 -1.19 -26.88
C LEU A 65 8.35 -2.28 -27.02
N PHE A 66 9.59 -1.82 -27.11
CA PHE A 66 10.79 -2.61 -26.90
C PHE A 66 11.55 -1.96 -25.73
N THR A 67 11.55 -2.62 -24.57
CA THR A 67 12.21 -2.13 -23.35
C THR A 67 13.72 -2.20 -23.51
N GLY A 68 14.22 -3.31 -24.05
CA GLY A 68 15.61 -3.48 -24.40
C GLY A 68 16.37 -4.24 -23.33
N ARG A 69 17.46 -3.70 -22.80
CA ARG A 69 18.29 -4.38 -21.81
C ARG A 69 18.41 -3.52 -20.56
N GLY A 70 18.02 -4.08 -19.45
CA GLY A 70 18.08 -3.46 -18.13
C GLY A 70 17.03 -4.10 -17.25
N ASN A 71 16.73 -3.47 -16.12
CA ASN A 71 15.53 -3.77 -15.35
C ASN A 71 14.52 -2.68 -15.67
N ASP A 72 13.73 -2.88 -16.72
CA ASP A 72 12.86 -1.84 -17.25
C ASP A 72 11.49 -1.85 -16.55
N VAL A 73 10.84 -0.69 -16.49
CA VAL A 73 9.55 -0.52 -15.84
C VAL A 73 8.53 0.02 -16.83
N ILE A 74 7.38 -0.67 -16.94
CA ILE A 74 6.20 -0.15 -17.64
C ILE A 74 5.16 0.29 -16.60
N GLU A 75 4.81 1.57 -16.60
CA GLU A 75 3.82 2.14 -15.68
C GLU A 75 2.40 2.00 -16.24
N ILE A 76 1.51 1.32 -15.51
CA ILE A 76 0.07 1.29 -15.75
C ILE A 76 -0.61 2.24 -14.74
N THR A 77 -1.19 3.31 -15.27
CA THR A 77 -1.94 4.33 -14.51
C THR A 77 -3.36 4.45 -15.07
N ASP A 78 -4.22 5.27 -14.46
CA ASP A 78 -5.58 5.55 -14.94
C ASP A 78 -5.65 6.05 -16.40
N THR A 79 -4.55 6.58 -16.92
CA THR A 79 -4.44 7.09 -18.31
C THR A 79 -3.80 6.09 -19.28
N PHE A 80 -3.53 4.87 -18.82
CA PHE A 80 -2.86 3.85 -19.62
C PHE A 80 -3.70 3.42 -20.82
N SER A 81 -3.06 3.26 -21.97
CA SER A 81 -3.71 2.67 -23.15
C SER A 81 -3.67 1.15 -23.11
N SER A 82 -4.86 0.55 -23.08
CA SER A 82 -5.05 -0.89 -23.24
C SER A 82 -4.60 -1.44 -24.60
N ASN A 83 -4.30 -0.56 -25.58
CA ASN A 83 -3.73 -0.94 -26.87
C ASN A 83 -2.20 -0.89 -26.86
N THR A 84 -1.57 -1.42 -25.80
CA THR A 84 -0.11 -1.44 -25.62
C THR A 84 0.41 -2.87 -25.63
N VAL A 85 1.43 -3.10 -26.47
CA VAL A 85 2.09 -4.40 -26.61
C VAL A 85 3.59 -4.24 -26.33
N VAL A 86 4.12 -5.03 -25.41
CA VAL A 86 5.56 -5.16 -25.16
C VAL A 86 6.07 -6.42 -25.85
N ARG A 87 7.17 -6.30 -26.60
CA ARG A 87 7.64 -7.39 -27.48
C ARG A 87 8.87 -8.15 -26.99
N ASP A 88 9.53 -7.66 -25.95
CA ASP A 88 10.80 -8.17 -25.45
C ASP A 88 10.89 -8.18 -23.93
N PHE A 89 9.75 -8.16 -23.23
CA PHE A 89 9.68 -8.19 -21.76
C PHE A 89 10.54 -9.33 -21.18
N GLU A 90 11.55 -8.98 -20.39
CA GLU A 90 12.50 -9.92 -19.80
C GLU A 90 12.05 -10.37 -18.40
N ILE A 91 11.58 -11.61 -18.30
CA ILE A 91 11.13 -12.20 -17.03
C ILE A 91 12.23 -12.17 -15.97
N GLY A 92 11.89 -11.66 -14.79
CA GLY A 92 12.81 -11.54 -13.65
C GLY A 92 13.77 -10.34 -13.73
N ALA A 93 13.69 -9.52 -14.78
CA ALA A 93 14.41 -8.24 -14.88
C ALA A 93 13.40 -7.09 -14.99
N ASP A 94 12.51 -7.14 -15.98
CA ASP A 94 11.51 -6.11 -16.22
C ASP A 94 10.35 -6.24 -15.23
N ARG A 95 9.71 -5.09 -14.96
CA ARG A 95 8.57 -5.00 -14.03
C ARG A 95 7.45 -4.15 -14.60
N ILE A 96 6.24 -4.45 -14.15
CA ILE A 96 5.03 -3.68 -14.45
C ILE A 96 4.60 -2.96 -13.18
N ASP A 97 4.62 -1.63 -13.22
CA ASP A 97 4.17 -0.82 -12.10
C ASP A 97 2.66 -0.60 -12.17
N VAL A 98 1.96 -1.13 -11.17
CA VAL A 98 0.51 -0.99 -10.98
C VAL A 98 0.18 -0.25 -9.69
N SER A 99 1.19 0.30 -9.01
CA SER A 99 1.03 0.97 -7.72
C SER A 99 0.12 2.19 -7.80
N ALA A 100 0.13 2.90 -8.93
CA ALA A 100 -0.75 4.05 -9.17
C ALA A 100 -2.24 3.68 -9.18
N LEU A 101 -2.58 2.41 -9.45
CA LEU A 101 -3.94 1.88 -9.42
C LEU A 101 -4.40 1.47 -8.01
N GLY A 102 -3.53 1.59 -7.00
CA GLY A 102 -3.82 1.14 -5.63
C GLY A 102 -3.81 -0.37 -5.45
N ILE A 103 -3.28 -1.13 -6.41
CA ILE A 103 -3.20 -2.59 -6.32
C ILE A 103 -2.04 -2.98 -5.40
N THR A 104 -2.34 -3.62 -4.28
CA THR A 104 -1.36 -3.96 -3.22
C THR A 104 -0.76 -5.37 -3.36
N SER A 105 -1.32 -6.23 -4.22
CA SER A 105 -0.82 -7.59 -4.39
C SER A 105 -1.20 -8.20 -5.75
N ILE A 106 -0.60 -9.35 -6.06
CA ILE A 106 -0.87 -10.10 -7.30
C ILE A 106 -2.33 -10.57 -7.41
N GLU A 107 -3.09 -10.62 -6.31
CA GLU A 107 -4.50 -10.99 -6.34
C GLU A 107 -5.36 -9.97 -7.09
N GLY A 108 -4.92 -8.71 -7.15
CA GLY A 108 -5.55 -7.66 -7.97
C GLY A 108 -5.21 -7.76 -9.46
N ILE A 109 -4.42 -8.74 -9.88
CA ILE A 109 -3.96 -8.91 -11.26
C ILE A 109 -4.54 -10.19 -11.87
N THR A 110 -5.14 -10.06 -13.05
CA THR A 110 -5.58 -11.20 -13.85
C THR A 110 -4.63 -11.40 -15.04
N VAL A 111 -4.09 -12.62 -15.19
CA VAL A 111 -3.20 -12.98 -16.30
C VAL A 111 -3.89 -14.02 -17.19
N LEU A 112 -4.18 -13.63 -18.43
CA LEU A 112 -4.83 -14.49 -19.43
C LEU A 112 -3.81 -14.96 -20.46
N GLN A 113 -3.66 -16.28 -20.60
CA GLN A 113 -2.83 -16.85 -21.65
C GLN A 113 -3.51 -16.67 -23.02
N GLN A 114 -2.75 -16.18 -23.99
CA GLN A 114 -3.14 -16.13 -25.40
C GLN A 114 -2.13 -16.93 -26.25
N SER A 115 -2.38 -17.06 -27.55
CA SER A 115 -1.49 -17.80 -28.44
C SER A 115 -0.16 -17.06 -28.64
N GLY A 116 0.86 -17.41 -27.85
CA GLY A 116 2.21 -16.84 -27.95
C GLY A 116 2.41 -15.52 -27.21
N SER A 117 1.44 -15.11 -26.40
CA SER A 117 1.48 -13.91 -25.55
C SER A 117 0.67 -14.12 -24.27
N VAL A 118 0.81 -13.20 -23.33
CA VAL A 118 -0.13 -13.05 -22.19
C VAL A 118 -0.77 -11.68 -22.23
N MET A 119 -1.99 -11.61 -21.73
CA MET A 119 -2.68 -10.36 -21.44
C MET A 119 -2.74 -10.19 -19.92
N ILE A 120 -2.17 -9.10 -19.43
CA ILE A 120 -2.24 -8.63 -18.05
C ILE A 120 -3.44 -7.70 -17.96
N LEU A 121 -4.33 -7.96 -17.01
CA LEU A 121 -5.48 -7.10 -16.69
C LEU A 121 -5.32 -6.59 -15.25
N ALA A 122 -5.28 -5.28 -15.08
CA ALA A 122 -5.11 -4.58 -13.82
C ALA A 122 -6.08 -3.39 -13.76
N ASP A 123 -7.04 -3.42 -12.83
CA ASP A 123 -8.12 -2.42 -12.68
C ASP A 123 -8.81 -2.00 -14.00
N GLY A 124 -9.04 -2.95 -14.91
CA GLY A 124 -9.67 -2.68 -16.20
C GLY A 124 -8.73 -2.22 -17.32
N HIS A 125 -7.44 -1.99 -17.03
CA HIS A 125 -6.40 -1.73 -18.03
C HIS A 125 -5.75 -3.02 -18.51
N GLU A 126 -5.44 -3.09 -19.81
CA GLU A 126 -4.87 -4.28 -20.45
C GLU A 126 -3.45 -4.02 -20.97
N LEU A 127 -2.50 -4.89 -20.66
CA LEU A 127 -1.16 -4.89 -21.27
C LEU A 127 -0.89 -6.25 -21.90
N THR A 128 -0.50 -6.27 -23.17
CA THR A 128 -0.10 -7.52 -23.85
C THR A 128 1.42 -7.65 -23.82
N LEU A 129 1.90 -8.82 -23.40
CA LEU A 129 3.31 -9.20 -23.47
C LEU A 129 3.47 -10.33 -24.48
N ASP A 130 4.13 -10.06 -25.60
CA ASP A 130 4.45 -11.09 -26.59
C ASP A 130 5.58 -11.99 -26.09
N TYR A 131 5.59 -13.25 -26.54
CA TYR A 131 6.61 -14.25 -26.24
C TYR A 131 6.76 -14.63 -24.76
N VAL A 132 5.81 -14.24 -23.93
CA VAL A 132 5.69 -14.64 -22.53
C VAL A 132 4.57 -15.67 -22.37
N THR A 133 4.77 -16.63 -21.46
CA THR A 133 3.73 -17.58 -21.03
C THR A 133 3.27 -17.28 -19.61
N ARG A 134 2.00 -17.55 -19.31
CA ARG A 134 1.38 -17.25 -18.01
C ARG A 134 2.08 -17.94 -16.84
N GLY A 135 2.74 -19.07 -17.09
CA GLY A 135 3.51 -19.78 -16.06
C GLY A 135 4.78 -19.05 -15.60
N GLN A 136 5.26 -18.09 -16.40
CA GLN A 136 6.47 -17.31 -16.10
C GLN A 136 6.16 -16.04 -15.30
N ILE A 137 4.91 -15.54 -15.34
CA ILE A 137 4.50 -14.35 -14.61
C ILE A 137 4.32 -14.68 -13.13
N THR A 138 4.99 -13.91 -12.28
CA THR A 138 4.99 -14.01 -10.83
C THR A 138 4.73 -12.64 -10.19
N ALA A 139 4.57 -12.60 -8.87
CA ALA A 139 4.47 -11.34 -8.13
C ALA A 139 5.76 -10.48 -8.23
N GLY A 140 6.91 -11.09 -8.54
CA GLY A 140 8.19 -10.37 -8.70
C GLY A 140 8.21 -9.43 -9.91
N ASP A 141 7.43 -9.75 -10.94
CA ASP A 141 7.34 -8.98 -12.18
C ASP A 141 6.45 -7.73 -12.04
N PHE A 142 5.96 -7.42 -10.83
CA PHE A 142 5.10 -6.27 -10.56
C PHE A 142 5.65 -5.38 -9.44
N ILE A 143 5.35 -4.08 -9.54
CA ILE A 143 5.48 -3.12 -8.43
C ILE A 143 4.07 -2.80 -7.95
N PHE A 144 3.81 -3.08 -6.66
CA PHE A 144 2.51 -2.89 -6.02
C PHE A 144 2.49 -1.63 -5.17
N ALA A 145 1.29 -1.11 -4.92
CA ALA A 145 1.05 -0.04 -3.95
C ALA A 145 1.40 -0.52 -2.53
N GLU A 146 1.84 0.40 -1.69
CA GLU A 146 1.94 0.13 -0.26
C GLU A 146 0.53 -0.14 0.30
N GLU A 147 0.40 -1.19 1.11
CA GLU A 147 -0.82 -1.41 1.87
C GLU A 147 -1.03 -0.23 2.82
N PRO A 148 -2.20 0.43 2.82
CA PRO A 148 -2.45 1.49 3.77
C PRO A 148 -2.22 0.94 5.18
N PRO A 149 -1.58 1.71 6.07
CA PRO A 149 -1.35 1.24 7.43
C PRO A 149 -2.70 0.84 8.03
N GLU A 150 -2.75 -0.39 8.55
CA GLU A 150 -3.90 -0.89 9.28
C GLU A 150 -4.36 0.19 10.28
N PRO A 151 -5.67 0.50 10.35
CA PRO A 151 -6.15 1.54 11.23
C PRO A 151 -5.68 1.22 12.65
N VAL A 152 -4.94 2.15 13.25
CA VAL A 152 -4.56 2.06 14.66
C VAL A 152 -5.85 2.11 15.46
N VAL A 153 -6.25 0.97 16.02
CA VAL A 153 -7.35 0.91 16.98
C VAL A 153 -6.82 1.46 18.30
N VAL A 154 -7.06 2.74 18.56
CA VAL A 154 -6.85 3.32 19.88
C VAL A 154 -7.94 2.76 20.79
N VAL A 155 -7.54 2.06 21.83
CA VAL A 155 -8.41 1.71 22.95
C VAL A 155 -8.26 2.84 23.96
N ASP A 156 -9.20 3.77 23.95
CA ASP A 156 -9.42 4.68 25.07
C ASP A 156 -10.58 4.18 25.92
N PHE A 157 -10.63 4.66 27.16
CA PHE A 157 -11.67 4.29 28.13
C PHE A 157 -12.48 5.52 28.54
N GLU A 158 -12.41 6.61 27.75
CA GLU A 158 -13.12 7.87 28.01
C GLU A 158 -14.65 7.70 27.93
N GLU A 159 -15.13 6.64 27.26
CA GLU A 159 -16.54 6.28 27.20
C GLU A 159 -17.03 5.44 28.40
N LEU A 160 -16.11 4.95 29.25
CA LEU A 160 -16.48 4.24 30.47
C LEU A 160 -16.60 5.25 31.62
N GLU A 161 -17.84 5.48 32.05
CA GLU A 161 -18.15 6.31 33.22
C GLU A 161 -18.35 5.39 34.44
N ASN A 162 -17.46 5.48 35.43
CA ASN A 162 -17.53 4.70 36.67
C ASN A 162 -17.87 5.59 37.88
N ALA A 163 -18.86 6.46 37.72
CA ALA A 163 -19.31 7.36 38.77
C ALA A 163 -20.30 6.67 39.76
N PRO A 164 -20.19 6.93 41.07
CA PRO A 164 -21.11 6.51 42.11
C PRO A 164 -22.47 7.07 41.77
N THR A 165 -23.39 6.15 41.55
CA THR A 165 -24.77 6.51 41.30
C THR A 165 -25.45 6.86 42.63
N GLU A 166 -26.60 7.55 42.58
CA GLU A 166 -27.44 7.70 43.79
C GLU A 166 -27.84 6.35 44.43
N LEU A 167 -27.68 5.24 43.68
CA LEU A 167 -27.98 3.88 44.11
C LEU A 167 -26.77 3.15 44.72
N ASP A 168 -25.55 3.56 44.41
CA ASP A 168 -24.31 2.98 44.97
C ASP A 168 -23.26 4.08 45.23
N PRO A 169 -23.41 4.83 46.33
CA PRO A 169 -22.54 5.97 46.65
C PRO A 169 -21.15 5.59 47.18
N VAL A 170 -20.81 4.29 47.17
CA VAL A 170 -19.53 3.76 47.70
C VAL A 170 -18.77 2.97 46.62
N ASN A 171 -19.37 2.74 45.46
CA ASN A 171 -18.70 2.06 44.36
C ASN A 171 -18.05 3.08 43.43
N HIS A 172 -16.72 3.11 43.47
CA HIS A 172 -15.88 4.00 42.66
C HIS A 172 -14.96 3.20 41.72
N SER A 173 -15.25 1.91 41.56
CA SER A 173 -14.48 1.01 40.72
C SER A 173 -15.36 -0.08 40.14
N ASP A 174 -15.37 -0.23 38.83
CA ASP A 174 -16.08 -1.33 38.17
C ASP A 174 -15.14 -2.20 37.34
N PRO A 175 -15.45 -3.49 37.17
CA PRO A 175 -14.66 -4.35 36.31
C PRO A 175 -14.77 -3.83 34.87
N LEU A 176 -13.66 -3.83 34.14
CA LEU A 176 -13.73 -3.56 32.70
C LEU A 176 -14.66 -4.60 32.04
N PRO A 177 -15.51 -4.20 31.08
CA PRO A 177 -16.46 -5.11 30.43
C PRO A 177 -15.74 -6.29 29.78
N GLU A 178 -16.26 -7.51 29.80
CA GLU A 178 -15.54 -8.76 29.40
C GLU A 178 -14.86 -8.73 28.00
N GLY A 179 -15.19 -7.76 27.16
CA GLY A 179 -14.33 -7.31 26.06
C GLY A 179 -14.69 -5.92 25.56
N TYR A 180 -13.79 -5.34 24.75
CA TYR A 180 -13.97 -4.03 24.11
C TYR A 180 -13.16 -4.01 22.81
N LEU A 181 -13.77 -3.60 21.69
CA LEU A 181 -13.11 -3.53 20.38
C LEU A 181 -12.33 -4.81 19.96
N GLY A 182 -12.82 -5.99 20.35
CA GLY A 182 -12.20 -7.28 20.04
C GLY A 182 -11.03 -7.69 20.96
N TYR A 183 -10.75 -6.90 21.99
CA TYR A 183 -9.89 -7.30 23.10
C TYR A 183 -10.69 -8.05 24.14
N THR A 184 -10.05 -9.05 24.74
CA THR A 184 -10.53 -9.72 25.95
C THR A 184 -9.54 -9.48 27.06
N TRP A 185 -10.03 -9.40 28.28
CA TRP A 185 -9.20 -9.19 29.44
C TRP A 185 -9.80 -9.87 30.67
N THR A 186 -8.93 -10.15 31.63
CA THR A 186 -9.28 -10.80 32.89
C THR A 186 -8.76 -9.95 34.04
N ASP A 187 -9.55 -9.80 35.10
CA ASP A 187 -9.17 -9.16 36.37
C ASP A 187 -8.66 -7.70 36.27
N PHE A 188 -9.13 -6.93 35.27
CA PHE A 188 -8.90 -5.49 35.22
C PHE A 188 -10.13 -4.70 35.69
N TRP A 189 -9.86 -3.67 36.48
CA TRP A 189 -10.85 -2.74 37.02
C TRP A 189 -10.47 -1.33 36.63
N LEU A 190 -11.48 -0.51 36.33
CA LEU A 190 -11.32 0.92 36.07
C LEU A 190 -11.83 1.70 37.29
N MET A 191 -11.05 2.66 37.76
CA MET A 191 -11.38 3.55 38.86
C MET A 191 -11.33 5.00 38.41
N GLU A 192 -12.39 5.72 38.74
CA GLU A 192 -12.50 7.18 38.64
C GLU A 192 -11.90 7.77 39.93
N THR A 193 -10.81 8.52 39.78
CA THR A 193 -9.97 8.86 40.94
C THR A 193 -10.32 10.17 41.63
N ASP A 194 -11.13 11.02 41.00
CA ASP A 194 -11.60 12.29 41.55
C ASP A 194 -12.51 12.14 42.78
N GLU A 195 -12.96 10.92 43.06
CA GLU A 195 -13.82 10.62 44.20
C GLU A 195 -13.18 9.70 45.26
N PHE A 196 -11.99 9.15 44.98
CA PHE A 196 -11.31 8.19 45.85
C PHE A 196 -10.02 8.73 46.50
N ALA A 197 -9.80 10.05 46.43
CA ALA A 197 -8.59 10.74 46.92
C ALA A 197 -8.22 10.43 48.39
N ASP A 198 -9.16 9.93 49.20
CA ASP A 198 -8.98 9.64 50.62
C ASP A 198 -8.52 8.20 50.96
N TYR A 199 -8.47 7.27 50.00
CA TYR A 199 -8.28 5.83 50.31
C TYR A 199 -6.90 5.24 49.99
N PHE A 200 -5.93 6.04 49.53
CA PHE A 200 -4.59 5.58 49.17
C PHE A 200 -3.48 6.10 50.11
N PRO A 201 -3.48 5.77 51.42
CA PRO A 201 -2.50 6.30 52.36
C PRO A 201 -1.06 5.79 52.15
N ASP A 202 -0.87 4.67 51.43
CA ASP A 202 0.42 3.98 51.31
C ASP A 202 0.91 3.79 49.85
N HIS A 203 0.46 4.62 48.90
CA HIS A 203 0.88 4.53 47.48
C HIS A 203 1.70 5.74 47.04
N SER A 204 2.66 5.51 46.14
CA SER A 204 3.53 6.55 45.57
C SER A 204 2.89 7.32 44.40
N PHE A 205 1.77 6.83 43.86
CA PHE A 205 0.96 7.52 42.87
C PHE A 205 -0.24 8.18 43.56
N VAL A 206 -0.30 9.52 43.50
CA VAL A 206 -1.46 10.30 43.92
C VAL A 206 -2.18 10.73 42.64
N PRO A 207 -3.29 10.08 42.26
CA PRO A 207 -4.02 10.50 41.07
C PRO A 207 -4.52 11.93 41.22
N GLN A 208 -4.54 12.67 40.11
CA GLN A 208 -5.13 14.00 40.04
C GLN A 208 -6.62 13.88 39.71
N SER A 209 -7.39 14.90 40.07
CA SER A 209 -8.81 14.99 39.68
C SER A 209 -8.92 14.91 38.16
N GLY A 210 -9.67 13.92 37.67
CA GLY A 210 -9.86 13.60 36.24
C GLY A 210 -8.96 12.47 35.69
N ASP A 211 -8.12 11.84 36.51
CA ASP A 211 -7.35 10.68 36.08
C ASP A 211 -8.21 9.40 36.12
N ASN A 212 -8.13 8.59 35.06
CA ASN A 212 -8.68 7.24 35.00
C ASN A 212 -7.58 6.22 35.30
N VAL A 213 -7.76 5.39 36.32
CA VAL A 213 -6.75 4.40 36.74
C VAL A 213 -7.27 2.99 36.49
N ILE A 214 -6.47 2.21 35.74
CA ILE A 214 -6.70 0.78 35.57
C ILE A 214 -5.78 0.00 36.50
N TYR A 215 -6.36 -0.92 37.28
CA TYR A 215 -5.62 -1.74 38.22
C TYR A 215 -6.09 -3.21 38.20
N GLY A 216 -5.21 -4.11 38.61
CA GLY A 216 -5.54 -5.51 38.86
C GLY A 216 -6.12 -5.68 40.27
N TYR A 217 -7.18 -6.46 40.42
CA TYR A 217 -7.76 -6.72 41.75
C TYR A 217 -6.81 -7.60 42.60
N ILE A 218 -6.74 -7.34 43.92
CA ILE A 218 -5.76 -7.94 44.86
C ILE A 218 -5.72 -9.48 44.83
N THR A 219 -6.79 -10.14 44.41
CA THR A 219 -6.91 -11.60 44.37
C THR A 219 -6.86 -12.22 42.98
N GLY A 220 -6.75 -11.40 41.92
CA GLY A 220 -6.82 -11.81 40.53
C GLY A 220 -5.46 -11.88 39.82
N ASN A 221 -5.44 -12.43 38.62
CA ASN A 221 -4.28 -12.41 37.73
C ASN A 221 -4.61 -11.58 36.48
N PRO A 222 -4.30 -10.27 36.48
CA PRO A 222 -4.66 -9.40 35.37
C PRO A 222 -4.03 -9.87 34.07
N GLY A 223 -4.82 -9.95 33.00
CA GLY A 223 -4.37 -10.46 31.71
C GLY A 223 -5.13 -9.82 30.55
N ILE A 224 -4.44 -9.57 29.44
CA ILE A 224 -5.02 -9.03 28.20
C ILE A 224 -4.66 -9.96 27.04
N SER A 225 -5.62 -10.25 26.18
CA SER A 225 -5.45 -11.20 25.07
C SER A 225 -6.26 -10.77 23.85
N ARG A 226 -5.68 -11.00 22.68
CA ARG A 226 -6.36 -10.94 21.39
C ARG A 226 -5.83 -12.05 20.47
N ASP A 227 -6.40 -13.23 20.60
CA ASP A 227 -6.10 -14.40 19.76
C ASP A 227 -4.59 -14.74 19.61
N THR A 228 -4.28 -15.71 18.74
CA THR A 228 -2.97 -16.41 18.69
C THR A 228 -1.72 -15.57 18.39
N ASN A 229 -1.86 -14.30 17.99
CA ASN A 229 -0.74 -13.42 17.60
C ASN A 229 -0.73 -12.08 18.35
N PHE A 230 -1.26 -12.02 19.58
CA PHE A 230 -1.17 -10.82 20.40
C PHE A 230 0.26 -10.59 20.90
N GLY A 231 0.96 -9.63 20.28
CA GLY A 231 2.23 -9.08 20.75
C GLY A 231 2.01 -7.65 21.25
N ILE A 232 2.39 -7.37 22.50
CA ILE A 232 2.40 -6.00 23.00
C ILE A 232 3.74 -5.37 22.63
N ASP A 233 3.75 -4.43 21.69
CA ASP A 233 4.98 -3.70 21.33
C ASP A 233 5.42 -2.74 22.44
N SER A 234 4.46 -2.14 23.15
CA SER A 234 4.75 -1.32 24.33
C SER A 234 3.58 -1.29 25.31
N LEU A 235 3.89 -1.51 26.59
CA LEU A 235 2.97 -1.39 27.71
C LEU A 235 3.59 -0.41 28.70
N TYR A 236 3.06 0.80 28.74
CA TYR A 236 3.49 1.82 29.69
C TYR A 236 2.68 1.68 30.98
N ILE A 237 3.09 0.75 31.84
CA ILE A 237 2.65 0.75 33.24
C ILE A 237 3.67 1.59 34.00
N GLY A 238 3.24 2.73 34.51
CA GLY A 238 4.02 3.49 35.47
C GLY A 238 4.27 2.62 36.70
N SER A 239 5.54 2.30 36.98
CA SER A 239 5.91 1.60 38.21
C SER A 239 6.06 2.59 39.37
N ALA A 240 5.79 2.08 40.57
CA ALA A 240 5.94 2.68 41.91
C ALA A 240 6.94 3.84 42.05
#